data_AF-A0A1B1Y4J5-F1
#
_entry.id   AF-A0A1B1Y4J5-F1
#
_cell.length_a   1.000
_cell.length_b   1.000
_cell.length_c   1.000
_cell.angle_alpha   90.00
_cell.angle_beta   90.00
_cell.angle_gamma   90.00
#
_symmetry.space_group_name_H-M   'P 1'
#
loop_
_entity.id
_entity.type
_entity.pdbx_description
1 polymer ?
#
loop_
_entity_poly.entity_id
_entity_poly.type
_entity_poly.pdbx_seq_one_letter_code
_entity_poly.pdbx_strand_id
1 'polypeptide(L)' 'MLKFVKNYMVSIDGIEIYPIISLSIFFVFFTLLFLWVWKAKKEYLEKVSNLPFE' A
#
# COMPACT_ATOMS: atom_id res chain seq x y z
N MET A 1 -14.98 -27.30 -6.68
CA MET A 1 -14.89 -26.47 -5.46
C MET A 1 -14.97 -24.98 -5.77
N LEU A 2 -14.03 -24.38 -6.51
CA LEU A 2 -14.01 -22.93 -6.83
C LEU A 2 -15.23 -22.42 -7.66
N LYS A 3 -15.84 -23.29 -8.48
CA LYS A 3 -17.02 -22.93 -9.30
C LYS A 3 -18.25 -22.54 -8.47
N PHE A 4 -18.44 -23.15 -7.30
CA PHE A 4 -19.59 -22.84 -6.44
C PHE A 4 -19.46 -21.43 -5.84
N VAL A 5 -18.30 -21.11 -5.26
CA VAL A 5 -18.03 -19.80 -4.66
C VAL A 5 -18.11 -18.68 -5.69
N LYS A 6 -17.55 -18.89 -6.90
CA LYS A 6 -17.62 -17.90 -7.98
C LYS A 6 -19.05 -17.56 -8.39
N ASN A 7 -19.94 -18.56 -8.49
CA ASN A 7 -21.35 -18.32 -8.83
C ASN A 7 -22.05 -17.50 -7.75
N TYR A 8 -21.82 -17.79 -6.46
CA TYR A 8 -22.38 -16.97 -5.37
C TYR A 8 -21.82 -15.55 -5.35
N MET A 9 -20.53 -15.37 -5.62
CA MET A 9 -19.89 -14.05 -5.64
C MET A 9 -20.40 -13.20 -6.81
N VAL A 10 -20.58 -13.77 -8.00
CA VAL A 10 -21.10 -13.04 -9.17
C VAL A 10 -22.59 -12.69 -9.03
N SER A 11 -23.36 -13.47 -8.27
CA SER A 11 -24.75 -13.13 -7.93
C SER A 11 -24.89 -11.92 -7.00
N ILE A 12 -23.80 -11.47 -6.37
CA ILE A 12 -23.81 -10.27 -5.52
C ILE A 12 -23.64 -9.06 -6.43
N ASP A 13 -24.71 -8.28 -6.56
CA ASP A 13 -24.70 -7.04 -7.32
C ASP A 13 -23.66 -6.06 -6.73
N GLY A 14 -22.76 -5.54 -7.57
CA GLY A 14 -21.66 -4.66 -7.14
C GLY A 14 -20.44 -5.35 -6.51
N ILE A 15 -20.31 -6.69 -6.59
CA ILE A 15 -19.12 -7.42 -6.07
C ILE A 15 -17.78 -6.92 -6.64
N GLU A 16 -17.80 -6.33 -7.83
CA GLU A 16 -16.64 -5.80 -8.54
C GLU A 16 -16.00 -4.58 -7.85
N ILE A 17 -16.75 -3.88 -6.99
CA ILE A 17 -16.27 -2.73 -6.23
C ILE A 17 -15.23 -3.15 -5.19
N TYR A 18 -15.37 -4.33 -4.59
CA TYR A 18 -14.45 -4.80 -3.54
C TYR A 18 -13.00 -4.93 -4.03
N PRO A 19 -12.71 -5.58 -5.17
CA PRO A 19 -11.36 -5.58 -5.76
C PRO A 19 -10.81 -4.18 -6.07
N ILE A 20 -11.64 -3.29 -6.64
CA ILE A 20 -11.20 -1.94 -7.05
C ILE A 20 -10.84 -1.09 -5.82
N ILE A 21 -11.66 -1.13 -4.78
CA ILE A 21 -11.39 -0.43 -3.52
C ILE A 21 -10.15 -1.01 -2.83
N SER A 22 -10.03 -2.35 -2.77
CA SER A 22 -8.86 -3.00 -2.18
C SER A 22 -7.56 -2.57 -2.87
N LEU A 23 -7.56 -2.60 -4.21
CA LEU A 23 -6.41 -2.15 -5.01
C LEU A 23 -6.10 -0.66 -4.77
N SER A 24 -7.13 0.19 -4.72
CA SER A 24 -6.97 1.62 -4.49
C SER A 24 -6.37 1.92 -3.11
N ILE A 25 -6.89 1.28 -2.07
CA ILE A 25 -6.38 1.44 -0.70
C ILE A 25 -4.94 0.93 -0.61
N PHE A 26 -4.65 -0.24 -1.16
CA PHE A 26 -3.30 -0.79 -1.21
C PHE A 26 -2.35 0.18 -1.92
N PHE A 27 -2.72 0.65 -3.10
CA PHE A 27 -1.89 1.58 -3.87
C PHE A 27 -1.63 2.90 -3.14
N VAL A 28 -2.66 3.52 -2.55
CA VAL A 28 -2.53 4.77 -1.80
C VAL A 28 -1.68 4.57 -0.55
N PHE A 29 -1.89 3.47 0.19
CA PHE A 29 -1.08 3.14 1.37
C PHE A 29 0.40 3.03 1.02
N PHE A 30 0.74 2.28 -0.04
CA PHE A 30 2.12 2.16 -0.50
C PHE A 30 2.69 3.49 -0.98
N THR A 31 1.91 4.30 -1.71
CA THR A 31 2.35 5.63 -2.16
C THR A 31 2.71 6.53 -0.98
N LEU A 32 1.87 6.57 0.06
CA LEU A 32 2.13 7.33 1.27
C LEU A 32 3.34 6.79 2.04
N LEU A 33 3.50 5.47 2.09
CA LEU A 33 4.64 4.82 2.73
C LEU A 33 5.95 5.17 2.01
N PHE A 34 5.98 5.19 0.68
CA PHE A 34 7.13 5.67 -0.10
C PHE A 34 7.48 7.14 0.22
N LEU A 35 6.48 8.02 0.28
CA LEU A 35 6.69 9.41 0.66
C LEU A 35 7.26 9.54 2.09
N TRP A 36 6.75 8.75 3.03
CA TRP A 36 7.23 8.74 4.41
C TRP A 36 8.66 8.21 4.53
N VAL A 37 8.97 7.10 3.86
CA VAL A 37 10.33 6.51 3.82
C VAL A 37 11.32 7.50 3.20
N TRP A 38 10.94 8.21 2.13
CA TRP A 38 11.84 9.20 1.53
C TRP A 38 12.12 10.37 2.48
N LYS A 39 11.12 10.84 3.23
CA LYS A 39 11.32 11.85 4.28
C LYS A 39 12.21 11.33 5.41
N ALA A 40 11.92 10.14 5.94
CA ALA A 40 12.67 9.53 7.03
C ALA A 40 14.16 9.30 6.68
N LYS A 41 14.46 8.90 5.43
CA LYS A 41 15.86 8.77 4.96
C LYS A 41 16.62 10.09 5.02
N LYS A 42 15.98 11.24 4.75
CA LYS A 42 16.65 12.55 4.81
C LYS A 42 17.00 12.92 6.25
N GLU A 43 16.07 12.76 7.17
CA GLU A 43 16.28 13.02 8.61
C GLU A 43 17.36 12.11 9.19
N TYR A 44 17.35 10.82 8.84
CA TYR A 44 18.39 9.89 9.26
C TYR A 44 19.77 10.25 8.68
N LEU A 45 19.85 10.58 7.40
CA LEU A 45 21.10 10.98 6.75
C LEU A 45 21.66 12.29 7.31
N GLU A 46 20.82 13.27 7.63
CA GLU A 46 21.26 14.52 8.25
C GLU A 46 21.81 14.30 9.66
N LYS A 47 21.19 13.39 10.42
CA LYS A 47 21.67 13.01 11.75
C LYS A 47 23.01 12.28 11.70
N VAL A 48 23.24 11.44 10.69
CA VAL A 48 24.51 10.72 10.50
C VAL A 48 25.58 11.59 9.83
N SER A 49 25.20 12.50 8.93
CA SER A 49 26.13 13.40 8.24
C SER A 49 26.75 14.47 9.16
N ASN A 50 26.10 14.76 10.30
CA ASN A 50 26.63 15.66 11.33
C ASN A 50 27.43 14.93 12.42
N LEU A 51 27.55 13.60 12.36
CA LEU A 51 28.55 12.90 13.17
C LEU A 51 29.92 13.20 12.56
N PRO A 52 30.90 13.66 13.36
CA PRO A 52 32.23 13.91 12.86
C PRO A 52 32.77 12.62 12.24
N PHE A 53 33.16 12.71 10.96
CA PHE A 53 33.99 11.69 10.34
C PHE A 53 35.36 11.80 11.03
N GLU A 54 35.60 10.91 12.00
CA GLU A 54 36.96 10.55 12.41
C GLU A 54 37.63 9.69 11.33
#